data_AF-A0A6I5C484-F1
#
_entry.id   AF-A0A6I5C484-F1
#
_cell.length_a   1.000
_cell.length_b   1.000
_cell.length_c   1.000
_cell.angle_alpha   90.00
_cell.angle_beta   90.00
_cell.angle_gamma   90.00
#
_symmetry.space_group_name_H-M   'P 1'
#
loop_
_entity.id
_entity.type
_entity.pdbx_description
1 polymer ?
#
loop_
_entity_poly.entity_id
_entity_poly.type
_entity_poly.pdbx_seq_one_letter_code
_entity_poly.pdbx_strand_id
1 'polypeptide(L)'
;TPSGADETGHALVVIAPRDDVAVHAPDPAAAAPLIASGTPHLYAGVVEATGVVGPLVLPGQTGCAECLHHGRTDRDETWPRLVAQWRSGRQRRVRPCDLALATTVAGLAAAHALAFLDGETPSSTGARWEVSAPALNWHGRPVWPHPDCPCGAARKSVVEDTSKEGGARATMAGQRPSSVPRRQAEATRPAGTWRAHV
;
A
#
# COMPACT_ATOMS: atom_id res chain seq x y z
N THR A 1 -22.32 18.88 -31.65
CA THR A 1 -21.24 19.34 -30.75
C THR A 1 -21.20 18.41 -29.56
N PRO A 2 -20.32 17.40 -29.53
CA PRO A 2 -20.12 16.65 -28.29
C PRO A 2 -19.33 17.53 -27.33
N SER A 3 -19.89 17.67 -26.14
CA SER A 3 -19.33 18.33 -24.97
C SER A 3 -17.90 17.85 -24.74
N GLY A 4 -16.94 18.76 -24.86
CA GLY A 4 -15.60 18.55 -24.33
C GLY A 4 -15.71 18.47 -22.82
N ALA A 5 -15.94 17.26 -22.30
CA ALA A 5 -15.54 16.96 -20.94
C ALA A 5 -14.04 17.27 -20.91
N ASP A 6 -13.66 18.18 -20.03
CA ASP A 6 -12.29 18.52 -19.73
C ASP A 6 -11.56 17.24 -19.34
N GLU A 7 -10.96 16.58 -20.33
CA GLU A 7 -10.17 15.36 -20.18
C GLU A 7 -8.85 15.79 -19.56
N THR A 8 -8.95 16.25 -18.31
CA THR A 8 -7.81 16.62 -17.48
C THR A 8 -7.02 15.35 -17.29
N GLY A 9 -5.95 15.20 -18.07
CA GLY A 9 -5.07 14.04 -18.01
C GLY A 9 -4.61 13.80 -16.58
N HIS A 10 -4.48 12.53 -16.19
CA HIS A 10 -3.96 12.16 -14.88
C HIS A 10 -2.59 12.81 -14.67
N ALA A 11 -2.41 13.48 -13.54
CA ALA A 11 -1.11 13.98 -13.10
C ALA A 11 -0.61 13.11 -11.95
N LEU A 12 0.69 12.78 -11.98
CA LEU A 12 1.34 11.97 -10.95
C LEU A 12 2.69 12.58 -10.59
N VAL A 13 2.98 12.67 -9.29
CA VAL A 13 4.30 13.03 -8.78
C VAL A 13 5.02 11.78 -8.27
N VAL A 14 6.26 11.55 -8.71
CA VAL A 14 7.11 10.48 -8.16
C VAL A 14 8.06 11.06 -7.12
N ILE A 15 7.94 10.60 -5.88
CA ILE A 15 8.78 10.98 -4.75
C ILE A 15 9.87 9.92 -4.61
N ALA A 16 11.09 10.27 -5.04
CA ALA A 16 12.25 9.40 -4.99
C ALA A 16 13.34 9.96 -4.07
N PRO A 17 13.18 9.84 -2.73
CA PRO A 17 14.13 10.42 -1.80
C PRO A 17 15.50 9.76 -1.95
N ARG A 18 16.55 10.56 -1.75
CA ARG A 18 17.93 10.08 -1.72
C ARG A 18 18.42 9.82 -0.29
N ASP A 19 17.64 10.19 0.72
CA ASP A 19 17.92 9.89 2.11
C ASP A 19 17.33 8.52 2.49
N ASP A 20 18.16 7.69 3.10
CA ASP A 20 17.81 6.31 3.46
C ASP A 20 16.61 6.24 4.41
N VAL A 21 16.45 7.27 5.25
CA VAL A 21 15.38 7.31 6.23
C VAL A 21 14.04 7.52 5.55
N ALA A 22 13.91 8.42 4.58
CA ALA A 22 12.64 8.64 3.86
C ALA A 22 12.25 7.46 2.97
N VAL A 23 13.19 6.62 2.51
CA VAL A 23 12.83 5.36 1.84
C VAL A 23 12.08 4.43 2.79
N HIS A 24 12.52 4.32 4.04
CA HIS A 24 11.84 3.49 5.04
C HIS A 24 10.64 4.18 5.68
N ALA A 25 10.80 5.41 6.11
CA ALA A 25 9.87 6.25 6.85
C ALA A 25 9.71 7.60 6.12
N PRO A 26 8.93 7.63 5.01
CA PRO A 26 8.72 8.85 4.25
C PRO A 26 8.24 9.97 5.17
N ASP A 27 8.79 11.17 4.99
CA ASP A 27 8.40 12.33 5.80
C ASP A 27 7.00 12.81 5.39
N PRO A 28 5.99 12.74 6.28
CA PRO A 28 4.66 13.22 5.97
C PRO A 28 4.61 14.70 5.59
N ALA A 29 5.51 15.52 6.15
CA ALA A 29 5.58 16.94 5.86
C ALA A 29 5.95 17.21 4.40
N ALA A 30 6.80 16.38 3.80
CA ALA A 30 7.20 16.52 2.39
C ALA A 30 6.02 16.28 1.42
N ALA A 31 5.04 15.49 1.83
CA ALA A 31 3.86 15.17 1.02
C ALA A 31 2.64 16.04 1.33
N ALA A 32 2.69 16.85 2.40
CA ALA A 32 1.56 17.68 2.83
C ALA A 32 0.99 18.58 1.71
N PRO A 33 1.79 19.25 0.85
CA PRO A 33 1.25 20.03 -0.26
C PRO A 33 0.47 19.17 -1.27
N LEU A 34 0.97 17.96 -1.57
CA LEU A 34 0.35 17.03 -2.51
C LEU A 34 -0.96 16.45 -1.96
N ILE A 35 -1.01 16.19 -0.65
CA ILE A 35 -2.24 15.80 0.04
C ILE A 35 -3.26 16.94 -0.04
N ALA A 36 -2.85 18.18 0.25
CA ALA A 36 -3.73 19.35 0.25
C ALA A 36 -4.27 19.68 -1.15
N SER A 37 -3.46 19.53 -2.20
CA SER A 37 -3.87 19.76 -3.60
C SER A 37 -4.61 18.58 -4.22
N GLY A 38 -4.73 17.45 -3.52
CA GLY A 38 -5.31 16.23 -4.08
C GLY A 38 -4.45 15.55 -5.16
N THR A 39 -3.16 15.88 -5.25
CA THR A 39 -2.26 15.37 -6.29
C THR A 39 -1.82 13.92 -6.00
N PRO A 40 -2.13 12.97 -6.90
CA PRO A 40 -1.62 11.61 -6.81
C PRO A 40 -0.09 11.58 -6.76
N HIS A 41 0.47 10.71 -5.91
CA HIS A 41 1.91 10.58 -5.82
C HIS A 41 2.37 9.17 -5.46
N LEU A 42 3.48 8.75 -6.07
CA LEU A 42 4.09 7.43 -5.90
C LEU A 42 5.45 7.57 -5.22
N TYR A 43 5.70 6.80 -4.16
CA TYR A 43 7.03 6.70 -3.56
C TYR A 43 7.86 5.64 -4.26
N ALA A 44 9.15 5.89 -4.44
CA ALA A 44 10.11 4.87 -4.88
C ALA A 44 11.47 5.13 -4.25
N GLY A 45 12.21 4.09 -3.88
CA GLY A 45 13.49 4.30 -3.23
C GLY A 45 14.31 3.05 -3.06
N VAL A 46 15.62 3.23 -2.93
CA VAL A 46 16.58 2.17 -2.64
C VAL A 46 17.47 2.62 -1.50
N VAL A 47 17.69 1.71 -0.56
CA VAL A 47 18.53 1.88 0.60
C VAL A 47 19.29 0.58 0.81
N GLU A 48 20.62 0.64 0.70
CA GLU A 48 21.50 -0.53 0.77
C GLU A 48 21.06 -1.64 -0.20
N ALA A 49 20.59 -2.78 0.33
CA ALA A 49 20.11 -3.94 -0.42
C ALA A 49 18.58 -4.02 -0.51
N THR A 50 17.85 -2.99 -0.08
CA THR A 50 16.38 -2.96 -0.05
C THR A 50 15.82 -1.91 -1.00
N GLY A 51 14.88 -2.34 -1.83
CA GLY A 51 14.15 -1.52 -2.77
C GLY A 51 12.67 -1.41 -2.41
N VAL A 52 12.05 -0.28 -2.76
CA VAL A 52 10.68 0.04 -2.40
C VAL A 52 9.97 0.74 -3.56
N VAL A 53 8.76 0.30 -3.87
CA VAL A 53 7.81 1.02 -4.74
C VAL A 53 6.46 1.11 -4.04
N GLY A 54 5.97 2.32 -3.84
CA GLY A 54 4.71 2.60 -3.19
C GLY A 54 4.82 3.05 -1.73
N PRO A 55 3.69 3.48 -1.13
CA PRO A 55 2.35 3.45 -1.73
C PRO A 55 2.19 4.44 -2.89
N LEU A 56 1.39 4.09 -3.90
CA LEU A 56 0.72 5.06 -4.74
C LEU A 56 -0.43 5.64 -3.91
N VAL A 57 -0.28 6.91 -3.57
CA VAL A 57 -1.22 7.66 -2.74
C VAL A 57 -2.20 8.40 -3.63
N LEU A 58 -3.47 8.12 -3.42
CA LEU A 58 -4.60 8.86 -3.95
C LEU A 58 -5.19 9.62 -2.74
N PRO A 59 -4.95 10.94 -2.60
CA PRO A 59 -5.36 11.69 -1.41
C PRO A 59 -6.85 11.52 -1.10
N GLY A 60 -7.16 11.24 0.17
CA GLY A 60 -8.54 10.95 0.61
C GLY A 60 -9.11 9.58 0.22
N GLN A 61 -8.36 8.75 -0.52
CA GLN A 61 -8.78 7.41 -0.94
C GLN A 61 -7.90 6.30 -0.35
N THR A 62 -6.58 6.43 -0.46
CA THR A 62 -5.62 5.41 -0.02
C THR A 62 -4.78 5.87 1.17
N GLY A 63 -4.17 4.92 1.87
CA GLY A 63 -3.25 5.24 2.98
C GLY A 63 -2.03 6.02 2.49
N CYS A 64 -1.73 7.13 3.17
CA CYS A 64 -0.59 8.00 2.86
C CYS A 64 0.64 7.68 3.76
N ALA A 65 1.72 8.46 3.60
CA ALA A 65 2.92 8.35 4.45
C ALA A 65 2.63 8.52 5.95
N GLU A 66 1.72 9.42 6.32
CA GLU A 66 1.28 9.60 7.72
C GLU A 66 0.49 8.40 8.23
N CYS A 67 -0.38 7.80 7.40
CA CYS A 67 -1.06 6.54 7.76
C CYS A 67 -0.05 5.41 8.02
N LEU A 68 0.99 5.31 7.19
CA LEU A 68 2.08 4.37 7.41
C LEU A 68 2.84 4.67 8.71
N HIS A 69 3.07 5.93 9.03
CA HIS A 69 3.70 6.36 10.28
C HIS A 69 2.88 5.94 11.49
N HIS A 70 1.59 6.34 11.56
CA HIS A 70 0.68 5.95 12.63
C HIS A 70 0.58 4.44 12.79
N GLY A 71 0.34 3.70 11.69
CA GLY A 71 0.22 2.24 11.78
C GLY A 71 1.51 1.55 12.24
N ARG A 72 2.68 2.16 12.07
CA ARG A 72 3.92 1.66 12.69
C ARG A 72 4.03 2.04 14.15
N THR A 73 3.63 3.26 14.51
CA THR A 73 3.54 3.72 15.91
C THR A 73 2.59 2.85 16.73
N ASP A 74 1.45 2.42 16.18
CA ASP A 74 0.52 1.51 16.89
C ASP A 74 1.13 0.13 17.15
N ARG A 75 2.00 -0.34 16.25
CA ARG A 75 2.70 -1.63 16.39
C ARG A 75 3.91 -1.54 17.30
N ASP A 76 4.55 -0.37 17.35
CA ASP A 76 5.73 -0.08 18.14
C ASP A 76 5.71 1.40 18.57
N GLU A 77 5.35 1.64 19.82
CA GLU A 77 5.27 2.99 20.40
C GLU A 77 6.60 3.74 20.36
N THR A 78 7.73 3.02 20.24
CA THR A 78 9.07 3.62 20.17
C THR A 78 9.44 4.08 18.76
N TRP A 79 8.65 3.69 17.75
CA TRP A 79 8.88 4.00 16.34
C TRP A 79 9.13 5.49 16.05
N PRO A 80 8.32 6.44 16.56
CA PRO A 80 8.57 7.87 16.32
C PRO A 80 9.94 8.34 16.81
N ARG A 81 10.38 7.82 17.97
CA ARG A 81 11.68 8.15 18.55
C ARG A 81 12.82 7.60 17.70
N LEU A 82 12.69 6.36 17.19
CA LEU A 82 13.67 5.74 16.30
C LEU A 82 13.83 6.54 15.01
N VAL A 83 12.72 6.92 14.37
CA VAL A 83 12.74 7.74 13.14
C VAL A 83 13.39 9.11 13.41
N ALA A 84 13.04 9.78 14.52
CA ALA A 84 13.66 11.04 14.90
C ALA A 84 15.18 10.90 15.11
N GLN A 85 15.61 9.83 15.78
CA GLN A 85 17.03 9.53 15.97
C GLN A 85 17.74 9.31 14.63
N TRP A 86 17.17 8.51 13.71
CA TRP A 86 17.75 8.29 12.39
C TRP A 86 17.87 9.59 11.58
N ARG A 87 16.87 10.47 11.62
CA ARG A 87 16.89 11.77 10.94
C ARG A 87 17.94 12.72 11.52
N SER A 88 18.19 12.65 12.83
CA SER A 88 19.21 13.48 13.52
C SER A 88 20.65 13.09 13.20
N GLY A 89 20.88 11.90 12.65
CA GLY A 89 22.20 11.42 12.27
C GLY A 89 22.84 12.20 11.12
N ARG A 90 24.18 12.18 11.03
CA ARG A 90 24.91 12.77 9.91
C ARG A 90 24.52 12.09 8.60
N GLN A 91 23.82 12.82 7.75
CA GLN A 91 23.49 12.38 6.39
C GLN A 91 24.77 12.25 5.56
N ARG A 92 25.07 11.05 5.06
CA ARG A 92 26.14 10.86 4.08
C ARG A 92 25.69 11.50 2.77
N ARG A 93 26.54 12.35 2.16
CA ARG A 93 26.17 13.12 0.96
C ARG A 93 25.83 12.23 -0.25
N VAL A 94 26.43 11.04 -0.35
CA VAL A 94 26.10 10.00 -1.35
C VAL A 94 26.38 8.64 -0.72
N ARG A 95 25.38 7.76 -0.68
CA ARG A 95 25.56 6.37 -0.22
C ARG A 95 25.70 5.44 -1.43
N PRO A 96 26.49 4.36 -1.34
CA PRO A 96 26.52 3.34 -2.38
C PRO A 96 25.10 2.82 -2.64
N CYS A 97 24.70 2.81 -3.89
CA CYS A 97 23.43 2.28 -4.33
C CYS A 97 23.71 1.16 -5.32
N ASP A 98 23.14 -0.01 -5.08
CA ASP A 98 23.27 -1.13 -6.00
C ASP A 98 22.53 -0.79 -7.31
N LEU A 99 23.27 -0.74 -8.42
CA LEU A 99 22.73 -0.29 -9.70
C LEU A 99 21.67 -1.26 -10.25
N ALA A 100 21.85 -2.56 -10.03
CA ALA A 100 20.89 -3.56 -10.49
C ALA A 100 19.56 -3.40 -9.75
N LEU A 101 19.61 -3.32 -8.43
CA LEU A 101 18.43 -3.08 -7.59
C LEU A 101 17.76 -1.75 -7.91
N ALA A 102 18.53 -0.66 -8.06
CA ALA A 102 18.01 0.64 -8.45
C ALA A 102 17.28 0.61 -9.80
N THR A 103 17.85 -0.09 -10.78
CA THR A 103 17.23 -0.26 -12.10
C THR A 103 15.94 -1.08 -12.00
N THR A 104 15.93 -2.16 -11.23
CA THR A 104 14.73 -2.99 -11.00
C THR A 104 13.62 -2.19 -10.33
N VAL A 105 13.93 -1.41 -9.29
CA VAL A 105 12.97 -0.57 -8.57
C VAL A 105 12.43 0.55 -9.45
N ALA A 106 13.31 1.22 -10.21
CA ALA A 106 12.90 2.25 -11.16
C ALA A 106 11.98 1.70 -12.25
N GLY A 107 12.26 0.50 -12.76
CA GLY A 107 11.43 -0.18 -13.75
C GLY A 107 10.02 -0.46 -13.22
N LEU A 108 9.90 -1.02 -12.01
CA LEU A 108 8.58 -1.26 -11.40
C LEU A 108 7.84 0.05 -11.09
N ALA A 109 8.55 1.07 -10.59
CA ALA A 109 7.96 2.38 -10.33
C ALA A 109 7.43 3.03 -11.62
N ALA A 110 8.20 2.97 -12.71
CA ALA A 110 7.76 3.46 -14.02
C ALA A 110 6.55 2.69 -14.56
N ALA A 111 6.54 1.35 -14.45
CA ALA A 111 5.40 0.54 -14.87
C ALA A 111 4.12 0.90 -14.09
N HIS A 112 4.21 1.06 -12.76
CA HIS A 112 3.07 1.50 -11.95
C HIS A 112 2.65 2.94 -12.26
N ALA A 113 3.60 3.84 -12.50
CA ALA A 113 3.30 5.22 -12.88
C ALA A 113 2.55 5.29 -14.21
N LEU A 114 3.03 4.58 -15.23
CA LEU A 114 2.40 4.53 -16.54
C LEU A 114 1.01 3.90 -16.48
N ALA A 115 0.86 2.76 -15.80
CA ALA A 115 -0.46 2.15 -15.60
C ALA A 115 -1.46 3.13 -14.96
N PHE A 116 -1.04 3.91 -13.96
CA PHE A 116 -1.89 4.94 -13.37
C PHE A 116 -2.24 6.06 -14.36
N LEU A 117 -1.26 6.55 -15.14
CA LEU A 117 -1.49 7.60 -16.13
C LEU A 117 -2.43 7.14 -17.26
N ASP A 118 -2.40 5.84 -17.58
CA ASP A 118 -3.31 5.18 -18.51
C ASP A 118 -4.72 4.92 -17.90
N GLY A 119 -4.94 5.33 -16.64
CA GLY A 119 -6.23 5.19 -15.95
C GLY A 119 -6.43 3.84 -15.25
N GLU A 120 -5.41 2.98 -15.22
CA GLU A 120 -5.45 1.72 -14.47
C GLU A 120 -5.11 1.93 -13.00
N THR A 121 -5.41 0.92 -12.17
CA THR A 121 -5.07 0.92 -10.75
C THR A 121 -3.91 -0.04 -10.50
N PRO A 122 -2.65 0.45 -10.48
CA PRO A 122 -1.50 -0.43 -10.25
C PRO A 122 -1.55 -1.05 -8.86
N SER A 123 -0.88 -2.19 -8.70
CA SER A 123 -0.86 -2.95 -7.43
C SER A 123 -0.19 -2.21 -6.26
N SER A 124 0.45 -1.06 -6.51
CA SER A 124 0.97 -0.16 -5.47
C SER A 124 -0.07 0.81 -4.92
N THR A 125 -1.28 0.85 -5.47
CA THR A 125 -2.37 1.72 -4.98
C THR A 125 -2.73 1.35 -3.54
N GLY A 126 -2.36 2.22 -2.59
CA GLY A 126 -2.50 1.93 -1.16
C GLY A 126 -1.62 0.78 -0.64
N ALA A 127 -0.58 0.38 -1.36
CA ALA A 127 0.31 -0.71 -0.97
C ALA A 127 1.76 -0.43 -1.32
N ARG A 128 2.67 -0.86 -0.45
CA ARG A 128 4.11 -0.76 -0.63
C ARG A 128 4.68 -2.09 -1.05
N TRP A 129 5.34 -2.13 -2.19
CA TRP A 129 6.11 -3.25 -2.67
C TRP A 129 7.54 -3.11 -2.18
N GLU A 130 8.04 -4.13 -1.50
CA GLU A 130 9.39 -4.18 -0.98
C GLU A 130 10.14 -5.34 -1.61
N VAL A 131 11.41 -5.11 -1.96
CA VAL A 131 12.30 -6.10 -2.55
C VAL A 131 13.64 -6.07 -1.85
N SER A 132 14.29 -7.23 -1.71
CA SER A 132 15.64 -7.32 -1.14
C SER A 132 16.58 -8.08 -2.06
N ALA A 133 17.76 -7.51 -2.30
CA ALA A 133 18.86 -8.16 -2.98
C ALA A 133 19.51 -9.23 -2.07
N PRO A 134 20.14 -10.26 -2.64
CA PRO A 134 20.30 -10.53 -4.08
C PRO A 134 19.11 -11.28 -4.70
N ALA A 135 18.21 -11.85 -3.89
CA ALA A 135 17.15 -12.75 -4.38
C ALA A 135 16.05 -12.04 -5.17
N LEU A 136 15.86 -10.73 -4.94
CA LEU A 136 14.83 -9.91 -5.58
C LEU A 136 13.39 -10.43 -5.39
N ASN A 137 13.12 -11.02 -4.23
CA ASN A 137 11.77 -11.42 -3.83
C ASN A 137 10.93 -10.19 -3.49
N TRP A 138 9.84 -10.00 -4.23
CA TRP A 138 8.89 -8.89 -4.03
C TRP A 138 7.80 -9.25 -3.04
N HIS A 139 7.52 -8.32 -2.11
CA HIS A 139 6.47 -8.44 -1.12
C HIS A 139 5.58 -7.20 -1.10
N GLY A 140 4.29 -7.39 -1.35
CA GLY A 140 3.28 -6.36 -1.12
C GLY A 140 2.96 -6.21 0.37
N ARG A 141 2.92 -4.97 0.85
CA ARG A 141 2.54 -4.57 2.20
C ARG A 141 1.46 -3.49 2.12
N PRO A 142 0.21 -3.79 2.48
CA PRO A 142 -0.86 -2.80 2.42
C PRO A 142 -0.58 -1.66 3.41
N VAL A 143 -0.89 -0.43 2.99
CA VAL A 143 -0.87 0.77 3.82
C VAL A 143 -2.31 1.16 4.08
N TRP A 144 -2.83 0.71 5.22
CA TRP A 144 -4.21 0.98 5.61
C TRP A 144 -4.40 2.45 6.00
N PRO A 145 -5.51 3.08 5.59
CA PRO A 145 -5.90 4.38 6.13
C PRO A 145 -6.02 4.32 7.65
N HIS A 146 -5.33 5.24 8.34
CA HIS A 146 -5.36 5.32 9.79
C HIS A 146 -6.44 6.32 10.26
N PRO A 147 -7.26 6.01 11.29
CA PRO A 147 -8.34 6.89 11.75
C PRO A 147 -7.87 8.27 12.25
N ASP A 148 -6.70 8.32 12.90
CA ASP A 148 -6.13 9.58 13.40
C ASP A 148 -5.40 10.39 12.32
N CYS A 149 -5.26 9.85 11.10
CA CYS A 149 -4.60 10.56 10.01
C CYS A 149 -5.55 11.61 9.39
N PRO A 150 -5.11 12.88 9.23
CA PRO A 150 -5.95 13.93 8.66
C PRO A 150 -6.13 13.81 7.13
N CYS A 151 -5.53 12.81 6.47
CA CYS A 151 -5.58 12.67 5.00
C CYS A 151 -6.96 12.33 4.43
N GLY A 152 -7.95 12.03 5.28
CA GLY A 152 -9.34 11.79 4.90
C GLY A 152 -9.66 10.37 4.40
N ALA A 153 -8.66 9.54 4.13
CA ALA A 153 -8.87 8.20 3.57
C ALA A 153 -9.67 7.26 4.49
N ALA A 154 -9.50 7.37 5.82
CA ALA A 154 -10.25 6.55 6.78
C ALA A 154 -11.72 7.00 6.94
N ARG A 155 -12.07 8.23 6.54
CA ARG A 155 -13.45 8.75 6.67
C ARG A 155 -14.37 8.25 5.56
N LYS A 156 -13.81 7.86 4.41
CA LYS A 156 -14.59 7.46 3.23
C LYS A 156 -15.15 6.05 3.33
N SER A 157 -14.48 5.11 4.00
CA SER A 157 -14.96 3.73 4.15
C SER A 157 -16.26 3.62 4.96
N VAL A 158 -16.57 4.58 5.83
CA VAL A 158 -17.76 4.57 6.68
C VAL A 158 -19.04 4.98 5.93
N VAL A 159 -18.92 5.76 4.85
CA VAL A 159 -20.08 6.32 4.13
C VAL A 159 -20.67 5.32 3.12
N GLU A 160 -19.88 4.38 2.62
CA GLU A 160 -20.33 3.40 1.61
C GLU A 160 -21.08 2.19 2.22
N ASP A 161 -20.91 1.92 3.52
CA ASP A 161 -21.55 0.78 4.21
C ASP A 161 -22.93 1.10 4.80
N THR A 162 -23.27 2.39 4.99
CA THR A 162 -24.56 2.81 5.59
C THR A 162 -25.73 2.86 4.59
N SER A 163 -25.49 2.56 3.31
CA SER A 163 -26.52 2.61 2.26
C SER A 163 -27.23 1.27 1.97
N LYS A 164 -26.97 0.21 2.76
CA LYS A 164 -27.58 -1.13 2.54
C LYS A 164 -28.54 -1.66 3.60
N GLU A 165 -28.89 -0.90 4.64
CA GLU A 165 -29.96 -1.31 5.57
C GLU A 165 -31.35 -0.81 5.12
N GLY A 166 -31.76 -1.24 3.93
CA GLY A 166 -33.16 -1.22 3.51
C GLY A 166 -33.85 -2.50 3.97
N GLY A 167 -34.59 -2.43 5.09
CA GLY A 167 -35.14 -3.58 5.82
C GLY A 167 -36.02 -4.53 5.01
N ALA A 168 -35.66 -5.81 5.03
CA ALA A 168 -36.58 -6.89 4.70
C ALA A 168 -37.44 -7.21 5.93
N ARG A 169 -38.72 -6.80 5.89
CA ARG A 169 -39.75 -7.24 6.84
C ARG A 169 -39.91 -8.75 6.73
N ALA A 170 -39.69 -9.45 7.83
CA ALA A 170 -39.99 -10.87 7.98
C ALA A 170 -41.50 -11.10 8.00
N THR A 171 -42.02 -11.89 7.06
CA THR A 171 -43.33 -12.54 7.16
C THR A 171 -43.13 -14.03 7.45
N MET A 172 -43.82 -14.47 8.50
CA MET A 172 -43.83 -15.82 9.04
C MET A 172 -44.44 -16.82 8.05
N ALA A 173 -43.80 -17.99 7.89
CA ALA A 173 -44.44 -19.21 7.41
C ALA A 173 -43.77 -20.44 8.05
N GLY A 174 -44.59 -21.42 8.41
CA GLY A 174 -44.32 -22.43 9.43
C GLY A 174 -43.44 -23.63 9.03
N GLN A 175 -43.18 -24.42 10.07
CA GLN A 175 -42.29 -25.58 10.19
C GLN A 175 -42.50 -26.72 9.18
N ARG A 176 -41.41 -27.46 8.90
CA ARG A 176 -41.35 -28.92 9.16
C ARG A 176 -39.90 -29.45 9.19
N PRO A 177 -39.54 -30.37 10.11
CA PRO A 177 -38.20 -30.95 10.16
C PRO A 177 -38.08 -32.17 9.24
N SER A 178 -36.95 -32.32 8.56
CA SER A 178 -36.58 -33.54 7.85
C SER A 178 -35.30 -34.15 8.44
N SER A 179 -35.24 -35.46 8.33
CA SER A 179 -34.43 -36.39 9.12
C SER A 179 -33.18 -36.89 8.37
N VAL A 180 -32.03 -36.90 9.08
CA VAL A 180 -30.97 -37.96 9.03
C VAL A 180 -30.00 -37.93 7.82
N PRO A 181 -28.73 -38.39 7.91
CA PRO A 181 -27.72 -38.33 9.00
C PRO A 181 -26.34 -37.77 8.57
N ARG A 182 -25.50 -37.49 9.58
CA ARG A 182 -24.04 -37.30 9.48
C ARG A 182 -23.34 -38.41 8.67
N ARG A 183 -22.48 -38.03 7.73
CA ARG A 183 -21.34 -38.85 7.29
C ARG A 183 -20.03 -38.20 7.73
N GLN A 184 -19.24 -38.97 8.46
CA GLN A 184 -17.81 -38.77 8.62
C GLN A 184 -17.10 -39.13 7.31
N ALA A 185 -16.02 -38.41 7.01
CA ALA A 185 -14.96 -38.89 6.15
C ALA A 185 -13.63 -38.33 6.65
N GLU A 186 -12.87 -39.19 7.32
CA GLU A 186 -11.41 -39.11 7.35
C GLU A 186 -10.86 -39.34 5.93
N ALA A 187 -9.78 -38.66 5.57
CA ALA A 187 -8.54 -39.29 5.11
C ALA A 187 -7.56 -38.25 4.52
N THR A 188 -6.38 -38.22 5.16
CA THR A 188 -5.05 -38.34 4.53
C THR A 188 -4.52 -37.19 3.66
N ARG A 189 -3.57 -36.47 4.26
CA ARG A 189 -2.52 -35.67 3.60
C ARG A 189 -1.57 -36.58 2.81
N PRO A 190 -1.12 -36.18 1.61
CA PRO A 190 0.17 -36.62 1.08
C PRO A 190 1.26 -35.59 1.39
N ALA A 191 2.39 -36.10 1.87
CA ALA A 191 3.66 -35.37 1.97
C ALA A 191 4.29 -35.28 0.57
N GLY A 192 4.48 -34.07 0.06
CA GLY A 192 5.26 -33.81 -1.14
C GLY A 192 6.71 -33.53 -0.77
N THR A 193 7.61 -34.45 -1.10
CA THR A 193 9.06 -34.27 -1.00
C THR A 193 9.54 -33.41 -2.17
N TRP A 194 10.06 -32.21 -1.90
CA TRP A 194 10.80 -31.42 -2.88
C TRP A 194 12.29 -31.74 -2.79
N ARG A 195 12.84 -32.36 -3.84
CA ARG A 195 14.28 -32.43 -4.08
C ARG A 195 14.64 -31.29 -5.03
N ALA A 196 15.54 -30.41 -4.61
CA ALA A 196 16.21 -29.46 -5.50
C ALA A 196 17.47 -30.14 -6.05
N HIS A 197 17.64 -30.08 -7.37
CA HIS A 197 18.88 -30.42 -8.05
C HIS A 197 19.82 -29.21 -8.04
N VAL A 198 21.11 -29.53 -8.04
CA VAL A 198 22.32 -28.68 -8.04
C VAL A 198 22.31 -27.65 -9.18
#